data_AF-A0A9P5IYC6-F1
#
_entry.id   AF-A0A9P5IYC6-F1
#
_cell.length_a   1.000
_cell.length_b   1.000
_cell.length_c   1.000
_cell.angle_alpha   90.00
_cell.angle_beta   90.00
_cell.angle_gamma   90.00
#
_symmetry.space_group_name_H-M   'P 1'
#
loop_
_entity.id
_entity.type
_entity.pdbx_description
1 polymer ?
#
loop_
_entity_poly.entity_id
_entity_poly.type
_entity_poly.pdbx_seq_one_letter_code
_entity_poly.pdbx_strand_id
1 'polypeptide(L)'
;MTDLHPIVIPPFEHRFKAVTYTCSGEGLRKDGHSYDPHVEKLIPPKDQKLGNSIGTKPAGWWKAQCSFRGLKQTGSIADLQSRLGGAKKEMDQELKAAESQLNKDFMKQNKLARDGDWDKLKTAEEKADANPERYLNETFPKSATGELAKSEIIIIKSERKAALAEASHKMGLESLLVDAPRVDNIRPSPDQWVVVGRITDAILNQKRELERAATRPKENTPKKTPGGRPKQTARKSVPSSGTHDNVFDEIKTQSARPILPVPRERRAAKQSVQSTATHNNLFTDNDSHNPSRPAPAPRDPKKRAAVKSTSSASTDSDQFIVSNTENPDRPGPVPPGPRKQTAVKSTRSTSTHSDLFAGDGEDEDAHRQPAAKRLRTSASGARANSSAESEDLWDVRGSYVIECPDIEEEWGEKDSDLTLDIYVENKNGRHQMFAMFNFIVVEGIMRFERPTDVSSLKNADKKRKRESTSSIDEDEDGDVMMSDVSQNVASNSKHKESAFFLGANDKPTARRPTWPYRWRGEETGEGEIQLGSDKRLESITFDDKKKTLSGTFTCDFAGKCKFTGLLINRRPQDSRIDPESQWESRSEVAYEEELQTRWK
;
A
#
# COMPACT_ATOMS: atom_id res chain seq x y z
N MET A 1 10.02 16.24 4.20
CA MET A 1 9.31 16.03 2.90
C MET A 1 8.17 15.03 3.11
N THR A 2 7.25 15.30 4.03
CA THR A 2 6.21 14.34 4.45
C THR A 2 4.98 14.32 3.54
N ASP A 3 4.80 15.35 2.70
CA ASP A 3 3.57 15.54 1.92
C ASP A 3 3.48 14.72 0.62
N LEU A 4 4.49 13.92 0.27
CA LEU A 4 4.47 13.20 -1.01
C LEU A 4 3.48 12.03 -1.02
N HIS A 5 3.39 11.27 0.08
CA HIS A 5 2.67 10.01 0.13
C HIS A 5 1.25 10.14 0.71
N PRO A 6 0.25 9.42 0.16
CA PRO A 6 0.35 8.47 -0.96
C PRO A 6 0.50 9.15 -2.34
N ILE A 7 1.13 8.46 -3.29
CA ILE A 7 1.24 8.90 -4.68
C ILE A 7 0.02 8.38 -5.45
N VAL A 8 -0.86 9.27 -5.90
CA VAL A 8 -2.11 8.92 -6.60
C VAL A 8 -2.08 9.26 -8.11
N ILE A 9 -1.01 9.89 -8.59
CA ILE A 9 -0.83 10.22 -10.00
C ILE A 9 0.32 9.41 -10.63
N PRO A 10 0.25 9.10 -11.93
CA PRO A 10 1.34 8.42 -12.62
C PRO A 10 2.59 9.31 -12.73
N PRO A 11 3.80 8.72 -12.80
CA PRO A 11 5.05 9.48 -12.99
C PRO A 11 5.03 10.35 -14.26
N PHE A 12 5.63 11.53 -14.19
CA PHE A 12 5.80 12.40 -15.36
C PHE A 12 6.92 11.91 -16.25
N GLU A 13 6.68 11.85 -17.55
CA GLU A 13 7.75 11.64 -18.54
C GLU A 13 8.42 12.97 -18.90
N HIS A 14 9.75 13.00 -18.87
CA HIS A 14 10.55 14.13 -19.29
C HIS A 14 11.60 13.70 -20.31
N ARG A 15 11.61 14.33 -21.48
CA ARG A 15 12.61 14.07 -22.52
C ARG A 15 13.71 15.12 -22.49
N PHE A 16 14.96 14.68 -22.36
CA PHE A 16 16.15 15.53 -22.35
C PHE A 16 17.24 14.91 -23.23
N LYS A 17 17.75 15.66 -24.21
CA LYS A 17 18.80 15.23 -25.17
C LYS A 17 18.53 13.85 -25.80
N ALA A 18 17.29 13.64 -26.27
CA ALA A 18 16.77 12.38 -26.84
C ALA A 18 16.62 11.20 -25.85
N VAL A 19 16.77 11.44 -24.55
CA VAL A 19 16.59 10.44 -23.51
C VAL A 19 15.32 10.73 -22.71
N THR A 20 14.48 9.72 -22.53
CA THR A 20 13.30 9.80 -21.65
C THR A 20 13.66 9.41 -20.23
N TYR A 21 13.24 10.25 -19.29
CA TYR A 21 13.29 10.08 -17.84
C TYR A 21 11.86 10.08 -17.28
N THR A 22 11.66 9.48 -16.12
CA THR A 22 10.40 9.48 -15.38
C THR A 22 10.58 10.15 -14.02
N CYS A 23 9.64 10.98 -13.60
CA CYS A 23 9.66 11.69 -12.31
C CYS A 23 8.43 11.30 -11.48
N SER A 24 8.63 10.79 -10.27
CA SER A 24 7.55 10.40 -9.34
C SER A 24 7.54 11.25 -8.06
N GLY A 25 8.10 12.47 -8.11
CA GLY A 25 8.27 13.34 -6.94
C GLY A 25 9.44 12.96 -6.02
N GLU A 26 10.02 11.76 -6.17
CA GLU A 26 11.24 11.31 -5.47
C GLU A 26 12.53 11.57 -6.26
N GLY A 27 12.44 12.32 -7.36
CA GLY A 27 13.55 12.54 -8.29
C GLY A 27 13.36 11.89 -9.66
N LEU A 28 14.36 12.06 -10.51
CA LEU A 28 14.39 11.49 -11.85
C LEU A 28 14.87 10.04 -11.84
N ARG A 29 14.17 9.20 -12.60
CA ARG A 29 14.53 7.82 -12.88
C ARG A 29 14.75 7.63 -14.38
N LYS A 30 15.73 6.81 -14.74
CA LYS A 30 15.99 6.38 -16.12
C LYS A 30 15.89 4.86 -16.19
N ASP A 31 14.94 4.37 -16.98
CA ASP A 31 14.65 2.94 -17.12
C ASP A 31 14.43 2.25 -15.75
N GLY A 32 13.74 2.94 -14.83
CA GLY A 32 13.46 2.48 -13.46
C GLY A 32 14.55 2.76 -12.43
N HIS A 33 15.76 3.15 -12.85
CA HIS A 33 16.89 3.38 -11.94
C HIS A 33 17.07 4.86 -11.58
N SER A 34 17.26 5.14 -10.29
CA SER A 34 17.53 6.48 -9.77
C SER A 34 19.00 6.88 -9.95
N TYR A 35 19.28 8.17 -9.87
CA TYR A 35 20.64 8.69 -9.83
C TYR A 35 21.40 8.21 -8.58
N ASP A 36 22.63 7.71 -8.76
CA ASP A 36 23.52 7.35 -7.66
C ASP A 36 24.72 8.34 -7.64
N PRO A 37 24.83 9.22 -6.63
CA PRO A 37 25.95 10.15 -6.52
C PRO A 37 27.31 9.48 -6.24
N HIS A 38 27.32 8.19 -5.86
CA HIS A 38 28.50 7.44 -5.44
C HIS A 38 28.81 6.24 -6.35
N VAL A 39 28.40 6.31 -7.62
CA VAL A 39 28.66 5.27 -8.64
C VAL A 39 30.12 4.83 -8.70
N GLU A 40 31.08 5.71 -8.39
CA GLU A 40 32.50 5.42 -8.40
C GLU A 40 32.92 4.33 -7.40
N LYS A 41 32.18 4.18 -6.29
CA LYS A 41 32.45 3.13 -5.29
C LYS A 41 32.09 1.73 -5.80
N LEU A 42 31.27 1.67 -6.85
CA LEU A 42 30.82 0.42 -7.46
C LEU A 42 31.67 0.03 -8.68
N ILE A 43 32.64 0.87 -9.07
CA ILE A 43 33.57 0.57 -10.16
C ILE A 43 34.79 -0.16 -9.55
N PRO A 44 35.10 -1.38 -9.98
CA PRO A 44 36.26 -2.10 -9.47
C PRO A 44 37.56 -1.33 -9.80
N PRO A 45 38.52 -1.21 -8.86
CA PRO A 45 39.83 -0.63 -9.15
C PRO A 45 40.50 -1.40 -10.29
N LYS A 46 41.17 -0.68 -11.21
CA LYS A 46 41.76 -1.27 -12.43
C LYS A 46 42.75 -2.42 -12.16
N ASP A 47 43.30 -2.50 -10.96
CA ASP A 47 44.35 -3.46 -10.60
C ASP A 47 43.89 -4.53 -9.58
N GLN A 48 42.64 -4.49 -9.11
CA GLN A 48 42.19 -5.41 -8.07
C GLN A 48 41.72 -6.73 -8.70
N LYS A 49 42.51 -7.79 -8.47
CA LYS A 49 42.15 -9.16 -8.84
C LYS A 49 40.79 -9.54 -8.25
N LEU A 50 40.02 -10.26 -9.07
CA LEU A 50 38.60 -10.64 -8.98
C LEU A 50 38.23 -11.47 -7.72
N GLY A 51 38.57 -11.00 -6.53
CA GLY A 51 38.51 -11.81 -5.30
C GLY A 51 37.20 -11.73 -4.51
N ASN A 52 36.42 -10.64 -4.62
CA ASN A 52 35.13 -10.51 -3.95
C ASN A 52 34.18 -9.67 -4.82
N SER A 53 33.07 -10.26 -5.24
CA SER A 53 32.09 -9.64 -6.12
C SER A 53 31.29 -8.58 -5.36
N ILE A 54 31.72 -7.33 -5.43
CA ILE A 54 30.84 -6.18 -5.18
C ILE A 54 29.64 -6.34 -6.13
N GLY A 55 28.42 -6.36 -5.58
CA GLY A 55 27.19 -6.78 -6.27
C GLY A 55 27.11 -6.30 -7.72
N THR A 56 26.98 -7.24 -8.65
CA THR A 56 27.03 -6.94 -10.08
C THR A 56 25.77 -6.19 -10.51
N LYS A 57 25.87 -4.87 -10.73
CA LYS A 57 24.76 -4.06 -11.20
C LYS A 57 24.41 -4.39 -12.67
N PRO A 58 23.12 -4.42 -13.05
CA PRO A 58 22.70 -4.75 -14.41
C PRO A 58 23.08 -3.67 -15.42
N ALA A 59 23.17 -4.02 -16.70
CA ALA A 59 23.54 -3.09 -17.77
C ALA A 59 22.60 -1.87 -17.87
N GLY A 60 21.31 -2.03 -17.56
CA GLY A 60 20.35 -0.92 -17.53
C GLY A 60 20.72 0.16 -16.52
N TRP A 61 21.19 -0.25 -15.34
CA TRP A 61 21.62 0.64 -14.28
C TRP A 61 22.84 1.47 -14.70
N TRP A 62 23.87 0.84 -15.29
CA TRP A 62 25.05 1.56 -15.78
C TRP A 62 24.70 2.57 -16.88
N LYS A 63 23.78 2.23 -17.78
CA LYS A 63 23.29 3.15 -18.82
C LYS A 63 22.56 4.33 -18.22
N ALA A 64 21.71 4.10 -17.22
CA ALA A 64 21.04 5.16 -16.49
C ALA A 64 22.04 6.12 -15.83
N GLN A 65 23.06 5.60 -15.13
CA GLN A 65 24.09 6.44 -14.51
C GLN A 65 24.90 7.27 -15.52
N CYS A 66 25.21 6.70 -16.69
CA CYS A 66 25.82 7.44 -17.79
C CYS A 66 24.89 8.57 -18.27
N SER A 67 23.60 8.28 -18.43
CA SER A 67 22.60 9.24 -18.91
C SER A 67 22.46 10.45 -17.99
N PHE A 68 22.41 10.26 -16.67
CA PHE A 68 22.30 11.36 -15.71
C PHE A 68 23.50 12.32 -15.75
N ARG A 69 24.65 11.85 -16.24
CA ARG A 69 25.91 12.61 -16.35
C ARG A 69 26.17 13.11 -17.78
N GLY A 70 25.20 12.97 -18.69
CA GLY A 70 25.35 13.39 -20.09
C GLY A 70 26.32 12.53 -20.91
N LEU A 71 26.61 11.30 -20.48
CA LEU A 71 27.54 10.38 -21.16
C LEU A 71 26.81 9.45 -22.14
N LYS A 72 27.55 8.92 -23.11
CA LYS A 72 27.02 7.92 -24.07
C LYS A 72 26.57 6.64 -23.37
N GLN A 73 25.38 6.15 -23.72
CA GLN A 73 24.73 4.96 -23.12
C GLN A 73 25.00 3.65 -23.88
N THR A 74 25.81 3.67 -24.94
CA THR A 74 26.13 2.51 -25.78
C THR A 74 27.46 1.86 -25.39
N GLY A 75 27.59 0.55 -25.59
CA GLY A 75 28.81 -0.22 -25.31
C GLY A 75 28.62 -1.32 -24.28
N SER A 76 29.71 -2.02 -23.97
CA SER A 76 29.78 -3.05 -22.93
C SER A 76 29.72 -2.43 -21.53
N ILE A 77 29.48 -3.24 -20.50
CA ILE A 77 29.49 -2.76 -19.10
C ILE A 77 30.85 -2.15 -18.75
N ALA A 78 31.95 -2.75 -19.21
CA ALA A 78 33.30 -2.23 -19.00
C ALA A 78 33.48 -0.83 -19.62
N ASP A 79 32.93 -0.60 -20.83
CA ASP A 79 32.98 0.71 -21.48
C ASP A 79 32.19 1.76 -20.69
N LEU A 80 31.02 1.39 -20.17
CA LEU A 80 30.17 2.29 -19.36
C LEU A 80 30.85 2.63 -18.03
N GLN A 81 31.41 1.63 -17.34
CA GLN A 81 32.17 1.80 -16.10
C GLN A 81 33.40 2.70 -16.31
N SER A 82 34.16 2.47 -17.38
CA SER A 82 35.34 3.28 -17.71
C SER A 82 34.99 4.76 -17.90
N ARG A 83 33.87 5.06 -18.58
CA ARG A 83 33.37 6.44 -18.75
C ARG A 83 32.94 7.07 -17.44
N LEU A 84 32.25 6.31 -16.59
CA LEU A 84 31.80 6.80 -15.29
C LEU A 84 32.97 7.08 -14.34
N GLY A 85 34.04 6.30 -14.41
CA GLY A 85 35.24 6.51 -13.59
C GLY A 85 35.99 7.81 -13.89
N GLY A 86 35.84 8.38 -15.09
CA GLY A 86 36.43 9.67 -15.48
C GLY A 86 35.47 10.86 -15.44
N ALA A 87 34.18 10.63 -15.19
CA ALA A 87 33.15 11.66 -15.27
C ALA A 87 33.01 12.46 -13.96
N LYS A 88 32.37 13.62 -14.06
CA LYS A 88 31.97 14.39 -12.87
C LYS A 88 30.98 13.58 -12.03
N LYS A 89 31.09 13.72 -10.71
CA LYS A 89 30.18 13.10 -9.73
C LYS A 89 28.82 13.79 -9.63
N GLU A 90 28.59 14.82 -10.42
CA GLU A 90 27.37 15.61 -10.40
C GLU A 90 26.50 15.27 -11.59
N MET A 91 25.19 15.28 -11.36
CA MET A 91 24.19 15.23 -12.43
C MET A 91 24.36 16.44 -13.35
N ASP A 92 24.07 16.26 -14.64
CA ASP A 92 23.99 17.36 -15.60
C ASP A 92 23.13 18.51 -15.01
N GLN A 93 23.65 19.74 -15.03
CA GLN A 93 23.02 20.87 -14.33
C GLN A 93 21.63 21.21 -14.89
N GLU A 94 21.43 21.05 -16.20
CA GLU A 94 20.12 21.26 -16.84
C GLU A 94 19.14 20.19 -16.36
N LEU A 95 19.59 18.94 -16.27
CA LEU A 95 18.79 17.82 -15.79
C LEU A 95 18.43 17.96 -14.30
N LYS A 96 19.36 18.45 -13.48
CA LYS A 96 19.13 18.74 -12.05
C LYS A 96 18.12 19.88 -11.86
N ALA A 97 18.17 20.92 -12.69
CA ALA A 97 17.18 21.98 -12.67
C ALA A 97 15.80 21.46 -13.10
N ALA A 98 15.75 20.62 -14.14
CA ALA A 98 14.53 19.96 -14.60
C ALA A 98 13.94 19.04 -13.52
N GLU A 99 14.76 18.24 -12.84
CA GLU A 99 14.34 17.40 -11.71
C GLU A 99 13.67 18.22 -10.60
N SER A 100 14.30 19.33 -10.19
CA SER A 100 13.75 20.18 -9.13
C SER A 100 12.39 20.76 -9.51
N GLN A 101 12.24 21.20 -10.77
CA GLN A 101 10.99 21.73 -11.27
C GLN A 101 9.90 20.64 -11.39
N LEU A 102 10.24 19.50 -12.00
CA LEU A 102 9.32 18.38 -12.14
C LEU A 102 8.86 17.82 -10.79
N ASN A 103 9.76 17.71 -9.81
CA ASN A 103 9.37 17.28 -8.46
C ASN A 103 8.38 18.26 -7.82
N LYS A 104 8.57 19.58 -7.97
CA LYS A 104 7.63 20.59 -7.48
C LYS A 104 6.27 20.48 -8.16
N ASP A 105 6.26 20.35 -9.48
CA ASP A 105 5.03 20.24 -10.26
C ASP A 105 4.30 18.93 -9.96
N PHE A 106 5.05 17.83 -9.80
CA PHE A 106 4.52 16.52 -9.42
C PHE A 106 3.88 16.58 -8.03
N MET A 107 4.57 17.12 -7.02
CA MET A 107 4.01 17.29 -5.67
C MET A 107 2.73 18.13 -5.70
N LYS A 108 2.70 19.20 -6.50
CA LYS A 108 1.51 20.05 -6.65
C LYS A 108 0.34 19.30 -7.29
N GLN A 109 0.58 18.55 -8.37
CA GLN A 109 -0.46 17.77 -9.03
C GLN A 109 -0.92 16.58 -8.18
N ASN A 110 0.00 15.90 -7.51
CA ASN A 110 -0.32 14.79 -6.62
C ASN A 110 -1.19 15.27 -5.45
N LYS A 111 -0.83 16.42 -4.86
CA LYS A 111 -1.66 17.06 -3.83
C LYS A 111 -3.06 17.40 -4.36
N LEU A 112 -3.15 18.02 -5.54
CA LEU A 112 -4.45 18.36 -6.15
C LEU A 112 -5.30 17.12 -6.43
N ALA A 113 -4.70 16.05 -6.93
CA ALA A 113 -5.39 14.78 -7.15
C ALA A 113 -5.87 14.15 -5.84
N ARG A 114 -5.02 14.12 -4.81
CA ARG A 114 -5.40 13.67 -3.46
C ARG A 114 -6.54 14.48 -2.87
N ASP A 115 -6.49 15.80 -2.99
CA ASP A 115 -7.56 16.68 -2.52
C ASP A 115 -8.86 16.43 -3.30
N GLY A 116 -8.76 16.22 -4.61
CA GLY A 116 -9.91 15.88 -5.45
C GLY A 116 -10.52 14.51 -5.13
N ASP A 117 -9.71 13.52 -4.78
CA ASP A 117 -10.21 12.21 -4.34
C ASP A 117 -10.81 12.27 -2.93
N TRP A 118 -10.22 13.08 -2.05
CA TRP A 118 -10.78 13.36 -0.72
C TRP A 118 -12.19 13.95 -0.77
N ASP A 119 -12.41 14.91 -1.66
CA ASP A 119 -13.71 15.58 -1.82
C ASP A 119 -14.81 14.65 -2.38
N LYS A 120 -14.42 13.53 -3.02
CA LYS A 120 -15.37 12.52 -3.52
C LYS A 120 -15.87 11.58 -2.41
N LEU A 121 -15.14 11.45 -1.30
CA LEU A 121 -15.52 10.60 -0.17
C LEU A 121 -16.67 11.26 0.59
N LYS A 122 -17.79 10.54 0.74
CA LYS A 122 -19.03 11.12 1.27
C LYS A 122 -19.25 10.80 2.74
N THR A 123 -18.77 9.65 3.18
CA THR A 123 -18.99 9.16 4.55
C THR A 123 -17.81 9.50 5.45
N ALA A 124 -18.06 9.56 6.75
CA ALA A 124 -17.02 9.81 7.74
C ALA A 124 -16.03 8.63 7.82
N GLU A 125 -16.56 7.42 7.64
CA GLU A 125 -15.84 6.16 7.63
C GLU A 125 -14.85 6.10 6.46
N GLU A 126 -15.31 6.35 5.22
CA GLU A 126 -14.45 6.39 4.04
C GLU A 126 -13.31 7.41 4.19
N LYS A 127 -13.60 8.60 4.72
CA LYS A 127 -12.58 9.63 4.96
C LYS A 127 -11.58 9.21 6.04
N ALA A 128 -12.06 8.63 7.14
CA ALA A 128 -11.21 8.14 8.21
C ALA A 128 -10.29 7.01 7.74
N ASP A 129 -10.78 6.09 6.91
CA ASP A 129 -9.97 4.99 6.35
C ASP A 129 -8.95 5.49 5.30
N ALA A 130 -9.32 6.47 4.47
CA ALA A 130 -8.44 7.02 3.45
C ALA A 130 -7.28 7.84 4.05
N ASN A 131 -7.56 8.74 5.01
CA ASN A 131 -6.52 9.53 5.69
C ASN A 131 -6.98 9.91 7.11
N PRO A 132 -6.64 9.10 8.12
CA PRO A 132 -7.08 9.32 9.49
C PRO A 132 -6.65 10.69 10.05
N GLU A 133 -5.40 11.10 9.81
CA GLU A 133 -4.88 12.38 10.30
C GLU A 133 -5.62 13.58 9.68
N ARG A 134 -5.87 13.58 8.38
CA ARG A 134 -6.64 14.65 7.72
C ARG A 134 -8.08 14.68 8.19
N TYR A 135 -8.74 13.52 8.28
CA TYR A 135 -10.11 13.42 8.77
C TYR A 135 -10.23 13.99 10.19
N LEU A 136 -9.31 13.62 11.09
CA LEU A 136 -9.30 14.14 12.46
C LEU A 136 -8.99 15.63 12.53
N ASN A 137 -8.13 16.17 11.66
CA ASN A 137 -7.88 17.62 11.58
C ASN A 137 -9.11 18.41 11.10
N GLU A 138 -9.88 17.87 10.15
CA GLU A 138 -11.13 18.48 9.68
C GLU A 138 -12.23 18.38 10.75
N THR A 139 -12.29 17.26 11.48
CA THR A 139 -13.32 16.98 12.49
C THR A 139 -13.04 17.70 13.82
N PHE A 140 -11.77 17.81 14.20
CA PHE A 140 -11.33 18.46 15.45
C PHE A 140 -10.43 19.67 15.15
N PRO A 141 -10.95 20.74 14.52
CA PRO A 141 -10.14 21.89 14.15
C PRO A 141 -9.44 22.49 15.38
N LYS A 142 -8.16 22.85 15.21
CA LYS A 142 -7.39 23.55 16.25
C LYS A 142 -8.05 24.91 16.49
N SER A 143 -8.79 25.05 17.59
CA SER A 143 -9.44 26.30 17.98
C SER A 143 -8.37 27.36 18.23
N ALA A 144 -8.28 28.35 17.33
CA ALA A 144 -7.30 29.43 17.44
C ALA A 144 -7.40 30.23 18.76
N THR A 145 -8.57 30.20 19.40
CA THR A 145 -8.89 30.99 20.59
C THR A 145 -8.73 30.23 21.91
N GLY A 146 -8.31 28.96 21.89
CA GLY A 146 -8.23 28.13 23.11
C GLY A 146 -9.57 27.81 23.79
N GLU A 147 -10.68 28.33 23.27
CA GLU A 147 -12.02 27.98 23.72
C GLU A 147 -12.34 26.57 23.23
N LEU A 148 -12.44 25.64 24.18
CA LEU A 148 -12.76 24.25 23.91
C LEU A 148 -14.14 24.19 23.25
N ALA A 149 -14.16 23.97 21.94
CA ALA A 149 -15.37 23.60 21.23
C ALA A 149 -16.05 22.46 21.99
N LYS A 150 -17.39 22.55 22.09
CA LYS A 150 -18.30 21.58 22.71
C LYS A 150 -17.74 20.16 22.60
N SER A 151 -17.76 19.37 23.69
CA SER A 151 -17.21 18.01 23.78
C SER A 151 -17.54 17.15 22.56
N GLU A 152 -16.73 17.26 21.53
CA GLU A 152 -16.89 16.54 20.28
C GLU A 152 -16.32 15.15 20.54
N ILE A 153 -17.23 14.18 20.54
CA ILE A 153 -16.90 12.76 20.50
C ILE A 153 -17.41 12.28 19.15
N ILE A 154 -16.58 11.53 18.45
CA ILE A 154 -16.99 10.86 17.22
C ILE A 154 -16.84 9.36 17.41
N ILE A 155 -17.75 8.62 16.77
CA ILE A 155 -17.80 7.17 16.78
C ILE A 155 -17.69 6.74 15.33
N ILE A 156 -16.64 6.00 14.98
CA ILE A 156 -16.32 5.68 13.59
C ILE A 156 -16.16 4.17 13.46
N LYS A 157 -16.79 3.63 12.41
CA LYS A 157 -16.48 2.28 11.92
C LYS A 157 -15.36 2.41 10.89
N SER A 158 -14.17 1.92 11.24
CA SER A 158 -12.97 1.99 10.39
C SER A 158 -12.32 0.62 10.36
N GLU A 159 -11.80 0.23 9.19
CA GLU A 159 -10.97 -0.97 9.04
C GLU A 159 -9.55 -0.71 9.58
N ARG A 160 -9.06 0.54 9.44
CA ARG A 160 -7.72 0.96 9.84
C ARG A 160 -7.66 1.54 11.26
N LYS A 161 -8.21 0.80 12.22
CA LYS A 161 -8.38 1.23 13.63
C LYS A 161 -7.06 1.65 14.29
N ALA A 162 -5.98 0.91 14.02
CA ALA A 162 -4.64 1.21 14.56
C ALA A 162 -4.10 2.56 14.04
N ALA A 163 -4.22 2.80 12.73
CA ALA A 163 -3.79 4.06 12.12
C ALA A 163 -4.62 5.25 12.64
N LEU A 164 -5.93 5.06 12.84
CA LEU A 164 -6.79 6.09 13.43
C LEU A 164 -6.44 6.38 14.90
N ALA A 165 -6.11 5.35 15.69
CA ALA A 165 -5.66 5.51 17.07
C ALA A 165 -4.31 6.24 17.16
N GLU A 166 -3.35 5.89 16.29
CA GLU A 166 -2.04 6.57 16.21
C GLU A 166 -2.20 8.04 15.81
N ALA A 167 -3.01 8.31 14.80
CA ALA A 167 -3.34 9.68 14.36
C ALA A 167 -4.00 10.49 15.48
N SER A 168 -4.91 9.87 16.23
CA SER A 168 -5.56 10.48 17.40
C SER A 168 -4.51 10.87 18.45
N HIS A 169 -3.63 9.94 18.81
CA HIS A 169 -2.56 10.19 19.78
C HIS A 169 -1.61 11.33 19.34
N LYS A 170 -1.20 11.35 18.06
CA LYS A 170 -0.37 12.43 17.49
C LYS A 170 -1.03 13.81 17.62
N MET A 171 -2.36 13.86 17.58
CA MET A 171 -3.14 15.09 17.71
C MET A 171 -3.47 15.45 19.18
N GLY A 172 -3.02 14.65 20.15
CA GLY A 172 -3.40 14.81 21.56
C GLY A 172 -4.88 14.48 21.81
N LEU A 173 -5.48 13.66 20.95
CA LEU A 173 -6.81 13.11 21.12
C LEU A 173 -6.72 11.73 21.78
N GLU A 174 -7.73 11.41 22.56
CA GLU A 174 -7.90 10.10 23.15
C GLU A 174 -8.74 9.22 22.22
N SER A 175 -8.39 7.94 22.12
CA SER A 175 -9.13 6.97 21.30
C SER A 175 -9.33 5.66 22.07
N LEU A 176 -10.52 5.07 21.95
CA LEU A 176 -10.87 3.79 22.57
C LEU A 176 -11.60 2.89 21.58
N LEU A 177 -11.25 1.60 21.58
CA LEU A 177 -12.00 0.57 20.87
C LEU A 177 -13.18 0.10 21.70
N VAL A 178 -14.34 -0.07 21.05
CA VAL A 178 -15.58 -0.52 21.67
C VAL A 178 -16.31 -1.48 20.74
N ASP A 179 -16.92 -2.53 21.28
CA ASP A 179 -17.73 -3.47 20.50
C ASP A 179 -18.98 -2.77 19.92
N ALA A 180 -19.29 -3.01 18.65
CA ALA A 180 -20.50 -2.49 18.03
C ALA A 180 -21.77 -3.01 18.75
N PRO A 181 -22.80 -2.16 18.90
CA PRO A 181 -24.13 -2.59 19.31
C PRO A 181 -24.68 -3.68 18.38
N ARG A 182 -25.41 -4.65 18.93
CA ARG A 182 -26.01 -5.73 18.14
C ARG A 182 -27.15 -5.18 17.27
N VAL A 183 -27.09 -5.44 15.96
CA VAL A 183 -28.19 -5.20 15.02
C VAL A 183 -28.77 -6.56 14.60
N ASP A 184 -30.07 -6.75 14.77
CA ASP A 184 -30.83 -7.88 14.18
C ASP A 184 -30.38 -9.31 14.50
N ASN A 185 -30.09 -9.62 15.77
CA ASN A 185 -29.75 -10.97 16.29
C ASN A 185 -28.46 -11.58 15.73
N ILE A 186 -27.91 -11.02 14.66
CA ILE A 186 -26.62 -11.38 14.13
C ILE A 186 -25.60 -10.72 15.04
N ARG A 187 -24.72 -11.54 15.64
CA ARG A 187 -23.54 -10.99 16.31
C ARG A 187 -22.74 -10.31 15.21
N PRO A 188 -22.54 -8.97 15.23
CA PRO A 188 -21.70 -8.35 14.24
C PRO A 188 -20.32 -9.01 14.34
N SER A 189 -19.93 -9.74 13.30
CA SER A 189 -18.58 -10.30 13.16
C SER A 189 -17.61 -9.13 13.29
N PRO A 190 -16.56 -9.25 14.12
CA PRO A 190 -16.15 -8.24 15.11
C PRO A 190 -16.01 -6.82 14.55
N ASP A 191 -17.14 -6.13 14.46
CA ASP A 191 -17.18 -4.71 14.16
C ASP A 191 -16.86 -3.96 15.46
N GLN A 192 -15.58 -3.86 15.82
CA GLN A 192 -15.20 -2.87 16.85
C GLN A 192 -15.24 -1.47 16.23
N TRP A 193 -15.88 -0.53 16.92
CA TRP A 193 -15.88 0.89 16.60
C TRP A 193 -14.75 1.60 17.34
N VAL A 194 -14.26 2.69 16.76
CA VAL A 194 -13.29 3.59 17.39
C VAL A 194 -14.03 4.81 17.90
N VAL A 195 -13.95 5.08 19.19
CA VAL A 195 -14.48 6.29 19.83
C VAL A 195 -13.32 7.26 20.03
N VAL A 196 -13.37 8.43 19.40
CA VAL A 196 -12.32 9.45 19.46
C VAL A 196 -12.87 10.74 20.04
N GLY A 197 -12.09 11.41 20.89
CA GLY A 197 -12.46 12.72 21.44
C GLY A 197 -11.32 13.42 22.19
N ARG A 198 -11.59 14.64 22.67
CA ARG A 198 -10.61 15.44 23.43
C ARG A 198 -10.62 15.19 24.94
N ILE A 199 -11.76 14.75 25.47
CA ILE A 199 -12.00 14.64 26.92
C ILE A 199 -12.15 13.17 27.30
N THR A 200 -11.17 12.64 28.03
CA THR A 200 -11.11 11.23 28.44
C THR A 200 -12.38 10.75 29.13
N ASP A 201 -12.90 11.53 30.09
CA ASP A 201 -14.12 11.18 30.83
C ASP A 201 -15.35 11.07 29.91
N ALA A 202 -15.42 11.94 28.90
CA ALA A 202 -16.54 11.96 27.96
C ALA A 202 -16.49 10.70 27.05
N ILE A 203 -15.30 10.30 26.59
CA ILE A 203 -15.09 9.07 25.82
C ILE A 203 -15.40 7.83 26.66
N LEU A 204 -14.95 7.79 27.92
CA LEU A 204 -15.25 6.67 28.83
C LEU A 204 -16.75 6.54 29.12
N ASN A 205 -17.47 7.66 29.24
CA ASN A 205 -18.93 7.67 29.35
C ASN A 205 -19.58 7.10 28.09
N GLN A 206 -19.13 7.52 26.91
CA GLN A 206 -19.64 7.04 25.63
C GLN A 206 -19.36 5.54 25.44
N LYS A 207 -18.16 5.08 25.76
CA LYS A 207 -17.79 3.67 25.76
C LYS A 207 -18.73 2.84 26.64
N ARG A 208 -18.94 3.27 27.90
CA ARG A 208 -19.86 2.59 28.82
C ARG A 208 -21.30 2.57 28.32
N GLU A 209 -21.74 3.57 27.57
CA GLU A 209 -23.06 3.58 26.95
C GLU A 209 -23.17 2.57 25.80
N LEU A 210 -22.17 2.52 24.92
CA LEU A 210 -22.09 1.57 23.81
C LEU A 210 -21.98 0.12 24.30
N GLU A 211 -21.16 -0.17 25.31
CA GLU A 211 -21.04 -1.50 25.92
C GLU A 211 -22.36 -1.94 26.59
N ARG A 212 -23.05 -1.02 27.26
CA ARG A 212 -24.41 -1.28 27.78
C ARG A 212 -25.39 -1.56 26.65
N ALA A 213 -25.30 -0.87 25.52
CA ALA A 213 -26.14 -1.14 24.36
C ALA A 213 -25.81 -2.49 23.71
N ALA A 214 -24.54 -2.89 23.64
CA ALA A 214 -24.09 -4.17 23.09
C ALA A 214 -24.50 -5.38 23.94
N THR A 215 -24.61 -5.20 25.27
CA THR A 215 -24.97 -6.26 26.24
C THR A 215 -26.47 -6.34 26.56
N ARG A 216 -27.27 -5.31 26.22
CA ARG A 216 -28.72 -5.30 26.51
C ARG A 216 -29.42 -6.52 25.88
N PRO A 217 -30.04 -7.41 26.69
CA PRO A 217 -30.86 -8.49 26.18
C PRO A 217 -32.03 -7.92 25.40
N LYS A 218 -32.36 -8.50 24.23
CA LYS A 218 -33.48 -8.07 23.39
C LYS A 218 -34.87 -8.23 24.04
N GLU A 219 -34.93 -8.80 25.23
CA GLU A 219 -36.13 -9.30 25.90
C GLU A 219 -37.18 -8.22 26.21
N ASN A 220 -36.81 -6.93 26.15
CA ASN A 220 -37.71 -5.81 26.46
C ASN A 220 -38.15 -4.98 25.24
N THR A 221 -37.90 -5.43 24.00
CA THR A 221 -38.62 -4.83 22.87
C THR A 221 -40.05 -5.35 22.89
N PRO A 222 -41.08 -4.51 23.13
CA PRO A 222 -42.46 -4.97 23.18
C PRO A 222 -42.75 -5.68 21.87
N LYS A 223 -42.97 -7.00 21.93
CA LYS A 223 -43.47 -7.78 20.80
C LYS A 223 -44.68 -7.01 20.29
N LYS A 224 -44.55 -6.38 19.12
CA LYS A 224 -45.71 -5.87 18.38
C LYS A 224 -46.59 -7.09 18.14
N THR A 225 -47.60 -7.26 18.98
CA THR A 225 -48.57 -8.33 18.87
C THR A 225 -49.24 -8.19 17.51
N PRO A 226 -49.01 -9.11 16.55
CA PRO A 226 -49.75 -9.11 15.31
C PRO A 226 -51.17 -9.54 15.66
N GLY A 227 -52.17 -8.71 15.35
CA GLY A 227 -53.58 -9.12 15.44
C GLY A 227 -54.31 -8.69 16.72
N GLY A 228 -54.47 -7.38 16.89
CA GLY A 228 -55.55 -6.81 17.70
C GLY A 228 -56.53 -6.06 16.80
N ARG A 229 -57.31 -6.78 15.99
CA ARG A 229 -58.42 -6.21 15.21
C ARG A 229 -59.41 -5.59 16.21
N PRO A 230 -59.70 -4.27 16.19
CA PRO A 230 -60.69 -3.70 17.10
C PRO A 230 -62.06 -4.26 16.73
N LYS A 231 -62.65 -5.06 17.64
CA LYS A 231 -64.05 -5.48 17.57
C LYS A 231 -64.92 -4.22 17.54
N GLN A 232 -65.44 -3.89 16.36
CA GLN A 232 -66.63 -3.06 16.24
C GLN A 232 -67.80 -3.81 16.86
N THR A 233 -68.20 -3.42 18.07
CA THR A 233 -69.51 -3.76 18.62
C THR A 233 -70.53 -2.76 18.09
N ALA A 234 -71.38 -3.24 17.18
CA ALA A 234 -72.57 -2.53 16.76
C ALA A 234 -73.56 -2.41 17.94
N ARG A 235 -73.90 -1.17 18.32
CA ARG A 235 -75.18 -0.85 18.98
C ARG A 235 -75.71 0.51 18.53
N LYS A 236 -76.83 0.42 17.81
CA LYS A 236 -78.08 1.20 17.88
C LYS A 236 -78.00 2.74 18.07
N SER A 237 -78.59 3.41 17.08
CA SER A 237 -79.37 4.66 17.13
C SER A 237 -80.25 4.77 18.39
N VAL A 238 -80.65 5.93 18.94
CA VAL A 238 -81.17 7.20 18.38
C VAL A 238 -80.94 8.37 19.40
N PRO A 239 -81.53 9.60 19.30
CA PRO A 239 -80.79 10.88 19.31
C PRO A 239 -80.99 11.72 20.59
N SER A 240 -80.21 12.78 20.79
CA SER A 240 -80.71 14.08 21.28
C SER A 240 -79.60 15.11 21.43
N SER A 241 -79.98 16.35 21.11
CA SER A 241 -79.28 17.62 21.21
C SER A 241 -78.61 17.92 22.54
N GLY A 242 -77.57 18.76 22.51
CA GLY A 242 -77.15 19.54 23.67
C GLY A 242 -75.77 20.15 23.53
N THR A 243 -75.72 21.37 23.02
CA THR A 243 -74.64 22.35 23.18
C THR A 243 -74.11 22.38 24.62
N HIS A 244 -72.79 22.36 24.84
CA HIS A 244 -72.09 23.21 25.83
C HIS A 244 -70.56 23.11 25.70
N ASP A 245 -69.94 24.29 25.80
CA ASP A 245 -68.51 24.60 25.87
C ASP A 245 -67.80 24.11 27.15
N ASN A 246 -66.46 24.16 27.07
CA ASN A 246 -65.44 24.22 28.14
C ASN A 246 -65.00 22.88 28.77
N VAL A 247 -63.78 22.61 29.24
CA VAL A 247 -62.39 23.15 29.23
C VAL A 247 -61.59 22.15 30.14
N PHE A 248 -60.27 22.03 29.98
CA PHE A 248 -59.28 21.22 30.78
C PHE A 248 -59.30 19.68 30.56
N ASP A 249 -58.19 18.92 30.52
CA ASP A 249 -56.74 19.16 30.66
C ASP A 249 -55.94 17.96 30.09
N GLU A 250 -54.65 18.19 29.80
CA GLU A 250 -53.48 17.26 29.92
C GLU A 250 -53.64 15.74 29.58
N ILE A 251 -52.88 15.14 28.66
CA ILE A 251 -51.46 14.75 28.82
C ILE A 251 -50.78 14.61 27.44
N LYS A 252 -49.59 15.19 27.36
CA LYS A 252 -48.70 15.32 26.21
C LYS A 252 -47.72 14.14 26.16
N THR A 253 -47.86 13.20 25.22
CA THR A 253 -46.81 12.20 24.94
C THR A 253 -45.84 12.76 23.91
N GLN A 254 -44.61 13.07 24.37
CA GLN A 254 -43.52 13.54 23.52
C GLN A 254 -42.94 12.37 22.72
N SER A 255 -43.14 12.37 21.41
CA SER A 255 -42.40 11.54 20.45
C SER A 255 -41.10 12.26 20.10
N ALA A 256 -39.97 11.71 20.55
CA ALA A 256 -38.63 12.21 20.24
C ALA A 256 -38.32 11.98 18.75
N ARG A 257 -38.25 13.07 17.98
CA ARG A 257 -37.66 13.10 16.63
C ARG A 257 -36.16 13.40 16.73
N PRO A 258 -35.31 12.80 15.87
CA PRO A 258 -33.90 13.18 15.77
C PRO A 258 -33.77 14.57 15.12
N ILE A 259 -33.06 15.47 15.80
CA ILE A 259 -32.76 16.83 15.34
C ILE A 259 -31.52 16.75 14.43
N LEU A 260 -31.74 16.85 13.13
CA LEU A 260 -30.72 17.33 12.18
C LEU A 260 -30.80 18.86 12.13
N PRO A 261 -29.68 19.62 12.17
CA PRO A 261 -29.70 21.02 11.82
C PRO A 261 -29.52 21.18 10.30
N VAL A 262 -30.55 21.69 9.63
CA VAL A 262 -30.50 22.22 8.26
C VAL A 262 -29.85 23.63 8.29
N PRO A 263 -29.09 24.05 7.26
CA PRO A 263 -28.36 25.32 7.26
C PRO A 263 -29.29 26.54 7.11
N ARG A 264 -28.94 27.64 7.78
CA ARG A 264 -29.57 28.94 7.56
C ARG A 264 -28.93 29.68 6.39
N GLU A 265 -29.79 29.96 5.42
CA GLU A 265 -29.64 30.92 4.33
C GLU A 265 -29.45 32.36 4.88
N ARG A 266 -28.43 33.09 4.41
CA ARG A 266 -28.40 34.57 4.50
C ARG A 266 -27.84 35.17 3.21
N ARG A 267 -28.48 36.29 2.87
CA ARG A 267 -28.54 36.98 1.59
C ARG A 267 -27.27 37.75 1.24
N ALA A 268 -27.12 37.95 -0.07
CA ALA A 268 -26.18 38.86 -0.69
C ALA A 268 -26.38 40.34 -0.31
N ALA A 269 -25.28 41.07 -0.17
CA ALA A 269 -25.21 42.51 -0.43
C ALA A 269 -23.81 42.92 -0.92
N LYS A 270 -23.78 43.30 -2.21
CA LYS A 270 -22.97 44.29 -2.96
C LYS A 270 -21.67 44.88 -2.38
N GLN A 271 -20.66 44.85 -3.26
CA GLN A 271 -19.71 45.92 -3.68
C GLN A 271 -19.04 46.80 -2.60
N SER A 272 -17.70 46.89 -2.59
CA SER A 272 -16.94 47.92 -3.34
C SER A 272 -15.42 47.91 -3.02
N VAL A 273 -14.62 48.05 -4.09
CA VAL A 273 -13.38 48.85 -4.24
C VAL A 273 -12.03 48.36 -3.66
N GLN A 274 -11.05 48.45 -4.57
CA GLN A 274 -9.60 48.32 -4.48
C GLN A 274 -8.96 49.07 -3.30
N SER A 275 -7.85 48.54 -2.77
CA SER A 275 -6.61 49.32 -2.63
C SER A 275 -5.39 48.43 -2.44
N THR A 276 -4.41 48.72 -3.28
CA THR A 276 -2.98 48.38 -3.19
C THR A 276 -2.35 49.02 -1.95
N ALA A 277 -1.55 48.27 -1.18
CA ALA A 277 -0.44 48.85 -0.42
C ALA A 277 0.57 47.78 0.02
N THR A 278 1.76 47.89 -0.55
CA THR A 278 3.06 47.41 -0.10
C THR A 278 3.30 47.71 1.39
N HIS A 279 3.81 46.75 2.18
CA HIS A 279 4.57 47.08 3.39
C HIS A 279 5.72 46.09 3.61
N ASN A 280 6.85 46.69 3.99
CA ASN A 280 8.19 46.12 4.15
C ASN A 280 8.38 45.36 5.46
N ASN A 281 9.40 44.49 5.43
CA ASN A 281 10.23 43.93 6.50
C ASN A 281 10.30 44.76 7.80
N LEU A 282 10.22 44.09 8.96
CA LEU A 282 11.07 44.27 10.17
C LEU A 282 10.56 43.35 11.30
N PHE A 283 11.42 43.09 12.31
CA PHE A 283 11.37 42.13 13.44
C PHE A 283 12.22 40.88 13.15
N THR A 284 13.52 40.88 13.41
CA THR A 284 14.29 41.11 14.66
C THR A 284 14.07 40.00 15.68
N ASP A 285 15.21 39.38 16.02
CA ASP A 285 15.44 38.26 16.91
C ASP A 285 14.75 38.35 18.27
N ASN A 286 14.32 37.21 18.80
CA ASN A 286 14.12 37.05 20.23
C ASN A 286 14.48 35.61 20.66
N ASP A 287 15.74 35.45 21.04
CA ASP A 287 16.20 34.42 21.97
C ASP A 287 15.47 34.58 23.30
N SER A 288 15.06 33.48 23.95
CA SER A 288 15.46 33.17 25.33
C SER A 288 14.68 31.99 25.96
N HIS A 289 15.45 31.25 26.77
CA HIS A 289 15.08 30.45 27.96
C HIS A 289 14.75 28.96 27.79
N ASN A 290 15.82 28.17 27.93
CA ASN A 290 15.81 26.75 28.29
C ASN A 290 15.98 26.64 29.82
N PRO A 291 15.13 25.93 30.59
CA PRO A 291 15.30 25.82 32.03
C PRO A 291 16.22 24.65 32.42
N SER A 292 17.13 24.99 33.33
CA SER A 292 18.14 24.16 33.97
C SER A 292 17.57 22.95 34.72
N ARG A 293 18.19 21.77 34.50
CA ARG A 293 18.07 20.59 35.39
C ARG A 293 19.37 20.41 36.18
N PRO A 294 19.33 20.09 37.50
CA PRO A 294 20.52 19.90 38.30
C PRO A 294 21.08 18.46 38.19
N ALA A 295 22.41 18.35 38.11
CA ALA A 295 23.16 17.09 38.17
C ALA A 295 23.45 16.67 39.63
N PRO A 296 23.53 15.36 39.94
CA PRO A 296 23.89 14.88 41.27
C PRO A 296 25.40 14.74 41.47
N ALA A 297 25.81 14.88 42.74
CA ALA A 297 27.18 14.96 43.25
C ALA A 297 28.02 13.66 43.13
N PRO A 298 29.36 13.78 43.10
CA PRO A 298 30.27 12.63 43.13
C PRO A 298 30.55 12.16 44.56
N ARG A 299 30.66 10.84 44.76
CA ARG A 299 31.08 10.19 46.01
C ARG A 299 32.57 9.86 45.98
N ASP A 300 33.25 10.12 47.10
CA ASP A 300 34.65 9.77 47.37
C ASP A 300 34.93 8.26 47.45
N PRO A 301 36.18 7.81 47.18
CA PRO A 301 36.57 6.40 47.22
C PRO A 301 37.16 5.95 48.57
N LYS A 302 36.83 4.71 48.97
CA LYS A 302 37.47 3.97 50.08
C LYS A 302 38.71 3.20 49.59
N LYS A 303 39.74 3.19 50.44
CA LYS A 303 41.07 2.60 50.28
C LYS A 303 41.13 1.07 50.51
N ARG A 304 42.21 0.48 49.97
CA ARG A 304 42.93 -0.81 50.25
C ARG A 304 42.40 -2.03 49.46
N ALA A 305 43.20 -2.91 48.87
CA ALA A 305 44.58 -3.33 49.15
C ALA A 305 45.38 -3.74 47.88
N ALA A 306 46.70 -3.89 48.06
CA ALA A 306 47.75 -4.13 47.06
C ALA A 306 47.79 -5.56 46.49
N VAL A 307 48.28 -5.73 45.24
CA VAL A 307 49.33 -6.69 44.81
C VAL A 307 49.97 -6.22 43.47
N LYS A 308 51.31 -6.36 43.41
CA LYS A 308 52.29 -6.19 42.30
C LYS A 308 51.82 -6.53 40.88
N SER A 309 52.29 -5.77 39.87
CA SER A 309 53.43 -6.14 38.98
C SER A 309 53.69 -5.10 37.86
N THR A 310 54.97 -4.72 37.70
CA THR A 310 55.79 -4.38 36.49
C THR A 310 55.06 -3.98 35.18
N SER A 311 55.41 -2.97 34.38
CA SER A 311 56.70 -2.31 34.06
C SER A 311 56.48 -1.15 33.04
N SER A 312 57.27 -0.06 33.18
CA SER A 312 57.89 0.87 32.18
C SER A 312 57.33 0.97 30.73
N ALA A 313 57.33 2.09 30.00
CA ALA A 313 57.77 3.49 30.17
C ALA A 313 57.22 4.29 28.95
N SER A 314 56.89 5.57 29.11
CA SER A 314 56.78 6.51 27.98
C SER A 314 57.37 7.86 28.37
N THR A 315 58.41 8.25 27.65
CA THR A 315 59.18 9.47 27.87
C THR A 315 58.51 10.65 27.20
N ASP A 316 58.37 11.68 28.02
CA ASP A 316 58.08 13.07 27.75
C ASP A 316 59.17 13.74 26.89
N SER A 317 58.81 14.70 26.03
CA SER A 317 59.69 15.78 25.56
C SER A 317 58.92 16.82 24.74
N ASP A 318 58.68 17.95 25.39
CA ASP A 318 58.43 19.28 24.83
C ASP A 318 59.52 19.73 23.83
N GLN A 319 59.12 20.52 22.82
CA GLN A 319 59.92 21.67 22.37
C GLN A 319 59.08 22.72 21.61
N PHE A 320 59.03 23.91 22.19
CA PHE A 320 58.63 25.21 21.62
C PHE A 320 59.72 25.77 20.70
N ILE A 321 59.34 26.44 19.58
CA ILE A 321 59.85 27.76 19.08
C ILE A 321 58.79 28.32 18.07
N VAL A 322 57.94 29.29 18.41
CA VAL A 322 57.97 30.75 18.12
C VAL A 322 58.42 31.13 16.69
N SER A 323 57.59 31.80 15.88
CA SER A 323 57.75 33.22 15.50
C SER A 323 56.59 33.73 14.63
N ASN A 324 56.15 34.95 14.96
CA ASN A 324 55.15 35.81 14.30
C ASN A 324 55.59 36.27 12.89
N THR A 325 54.66 36.81 12.08
CA THR A 325 54.49 38.28 11.83
C THR A 325 53.68 38.57 10.55
N GLU A 326 52.59 39.33 10.75
CA GLU A 326 51.93 40.37 9.93
C GLU A 326 51.36 40.15 8.51
N ASN A 327 50.06 40.48 8.43
CA ASN A 327 49.30 41.07 7.32
C ASN A 327 49.74 42.55 7.10
N PRO A 328 49.55 43.21 5.93
CA PRO A 328 48.18 43.63 5.56
C PRO A 328 47.86 43.94 4.06
N ASP A 329 46.55 44.11 3.86
CA ASP A 329 45.82 45.06 3.00
C ASP A 329 45.59 44.90 1.47
N ARG A 330 44.28 45.00 1.16
CA ARG A 330 43.60 45.22 -0.13
C ARG A 330 43.89 46.60 -0.72
N PRO A 331 43.58 46.80 -2.02
CA PRO A 331 42.58 47.83 -2.32
C PRO A 331 41.57 47.47 -3.43
N GLY A 332 40.44 48.19 -3.39
CA GLY A 332 39.30 48.12 -4.32
C GLY A 332 39.41 49.05 -5.56
N PRO A 333 38.29 49.27 -6.30
CA PRO A 333 38.28 49.53 -7.76
C PRO A 333 37.88 50.96 -8.21
N VAL A 334 37.95 51.23 -9.53
CA VAL A 334 37.04 52.04 -10.43
C VAL A 334 37.81 52.77 -11.59
N PRO A 335 37.21 53.01 -12.80
CA PRO A 335 37.84 53.34 -14.09
C PRO A 335 37.72 54.83 -14.51
N PRO A 336 38.16 55.31 -15.72
CA PRO A 336 37.32 55.33 -16.95
C PRO A 336 38.09 55.26 -18.31
N GLY A 337 37.47 54.86 -19.44
CA GLY A 337 37.11 55.83 -20.50
C GLY A 337 37.62 55.47 -21.93
N PRO A 338 37.10 56.11 -23.01
CA PRO A 338 36.91 55.48 -24.34
C PRO A 338 37.69 56.13 -25.51
N ARG A 339 37.85 55.44 -26.68
CA ARG A 339 37.60 55.92 -28.08
C ARG A 339 38.41 55.24 -29.22
N LYS A 340 37.68 55.03 -30.34
CA LYS A 340 37.99 55.25 -31.79
C LYS A 340 38.72 54.21 -32.66
N GLN A 341 37.94 53.71 -33.64
CA GLN A 341 38.13 53.52 -35.10
C GLN A 341 39.52 53.72 -35.76
N THR A 342 39.91 52.76 -36.63
CA THR A 342 40.22 52.87 -38.10
C THR A 342 40.64 51.48 -38.62
N ALA A 343 39.92 50.85 -39.57
CA ALA A 343 40.13 50.85 -41.04
C ALA A 343 41.46 50.25 -41.53
N VAL A 344 41.41 49.23 -42.44
CA VAL A 344 42.09 49.16 -43.77
C VAL A 344 42.34 47.70 -44.30
N LYS A 345 41.88 47.49 -45.57
CA LYS A 345 42.27 46.57 -46.69
C LYS A 345 42.11 45.03 -46.58
N SER A 346 41.34 44.36 -47.47
CA SER A 346 41.49 44.07 -48.94
C SER A 346 42.40 42.84 -49.17
N THR A 347 42.00 41.73 -49.81
CA THR A 347 41.71 41.47 -51.25
C THR A 347 40.98 40.11 -51.44
N ARG A 348 39.87 39.97 -52.20
CA ARG A 348 39.70 39.60 -53.63
C ARG A 348 39.92 38.11 -54.05
N SER A 349 38.81 37.47 -54.47
CA SER A 349 38.62 36.45 -55.55
C SER A 349 39.02 34.98 -55.31
N THR A 350 38.39 33.90 -55.84
CA THR A 350 37.37 33.63 -56.90
C THR A 350 37.00 32.12 -56.89
N SER A 351 35.89 31.75 -57.57
CA SER A 351 35.63 30.45 -58.28
C SER A 351 35.21 29.22 -57.44
N THR A 352 34.41 28.22 -57.87
CA THR A 352 33.34 27.92 -58.87
C THR A 352 32.88 26.45 -58.56
N HIS A 353 31.67 26.04 -58.98
CA HIS A 353 31.12 24.66 -59.10
C HIS A 353 30.50 23.99 -57.85
N SER A 354 29.17 23.75 -57.80
CA SER A 354 28.33 22.66 -58.38
C SER A 354 28.31 21.39 -57.50
N ASP A 355 27.22 21.03 -56.81
CA ASP A 355 25.92 20.45 -57.24
C ASP A 355 25.89 18.92 -56.96
N LEU A 356 24.70 18.39 -56.63
CA LEU A 356 24.31 16.96 -56.46
C LEU A 356 24.66 16.33 -55.08
N PHE A 357 23.78 15.63 -54.33
CA PHE A 357 22.63 14.76 -54.63
C PHE A 357 21.57 14.85 -53.52
N ALA A 358 20.29 15.01 -53.88
CA ALA A 358 19.24 13.98 -53.90
C ALA A 358 18.87 13.43 -52.51
N GLY A 359 17.77 13.94 -51.97
CA GLY A 359 17.02 13.36 -50.87
C GLY A 359 15.70 12.84 -51.41
N ASP A 360 15.48 11.54 -51.23
CA ASP A 360 14.19 10.89 -51.42
C ASP A 360 13.70 10.44 -50.04
N GLY A 361 12.47 10.84 -49.73
CA GLY A 361 11.71 10.37 -48.58
C GLY A 361 10.55 9.50 -49.04
N GLU A 362 10.13 8.60 -48.17
CA GLU A 362 8.80 7.95 -48.13
C GLU A 362 8.51 7.76 -46.62
N ASP A 363 7.49 8.42 -46.06
CA ASP A 363 6.12 7.93 -45.91
C ASP A 363 6.02 6.56 -45.22
N GLU A 364 5.55 6.54 -43.96
CA GLU A 364 4.40 5.70 -43.59
C GLU A 364 3.76 6.14 -42.27
N ASP A 365 2.46 6.37 -42.37
CA ASP A 365 1.51 6.73 -41.33
C ASP A 365 0.88 5.47 -40.70
N ALA A 366 0.33 5.66 -39.49
CA ALA A 366 -0.79 4.92 -38.89
C ALA A 366 -0.57 3.58 -38.13
N HIS A 367 -0.85 3.70 -36.82
CA HIS A 367 -1.45 2.73 -35.88
C HIS A 367 -0.63 1.54 -35.33
N ARG A 368 -0.22 1.66 -34.06
CA ARG A 368 -0.32 0.54 -33.09
C ARG A 368 -0.33 0.98 -31.62
N GLN A 369 -1.19 0.30 -30.87
CA GLN A 369 -1.48 0.37 -29.43
C GLN A 369 -0.24 0.28 -28.50
N PRO A 370 -0.34 0.68 -27.20
CA PRO A 370 0.81 0.81 -26.31
C PRO A 370 1.45 -0.54 -25.96
N ALA A 371 2.78 -0.56 -26.05
CA ALA A 371 3.64 -1.73 -25.90
C ALA A 371 3.88 -2.10 -24.42
N ALA A 372 3.57 -3.36 -24.10
CA ALA A 372 3.92 -4.03 -22.86
C ALA A 372 5.45 -4.14 -22.65
N LYS A 373 5.87 -4.08 -21.38
CA LYS A 373 7.26 -4.19 -20.90
C LYS A 373 8.01 -5.36 -21.58
N ARG A 374 9.12 -5.05 -22.26
CA ARG A 374 10.00 -6.03 -22.95
C ARG A 374 10.89 -6.76 -21.93
N LEU A 375 10.55 -8.01 -21.63
CA LEU A 375 11.48 -8.98 -21.04
C LEU A 375 12.42 -9.55 -22.12
N ARG A 376 13.74 -9.42 -21.89
CA ARG A 376 14.81 -10.02 -22.69
C ARG A 376 15.01 -11.48 -22.25
N THR A 377 14.76 -12.43 -23.14
CA THR A 377 15.26 -13.81 -23.03
C THR A 377 16.52 -13.97 -23.87
N SER A 378 17.64 -14.29 -23.23
CA SER A 378 18.85 -14.76 -23.91
C SER A 378 18.72 -16.26 -24.18
N ALA A 379 18.62 -16.64 -25.45
CA ALA A 379 18.65 -18.03 -25.89
C ALA A 379 20.12 -18.53 -25.94
N SER A 380 20.41 -19.61 -25.22
CA SER A 380 21.58 -20.46 -25.43
C SER A 380 21.10 -21.79 -25.98
N GLY A 381 21.66 -22.21 -27.10
CA GLY A 381 21.21 -23.36 -27.87
C GLY A 381 21.44 -24.70 -27.16
N ALA A 382 20.39 -25.49 -27.05
CA ALA A 382 20.48 -26.93 -26.80
C ALA A 382 19.60 -27.65 -27.84
N ARG A 383 20.21 -28.65 -28.49
CA ARG A 383 19.67 -29.49 -29.58
C ARG A 383 18.25 -29.99 -29.31
N ALA A 384 17.40 -29.83 -30.32
CA ALA A 384 16.06 -30.38 -30.38
C ALA A 384 16.09 -31.88 -30.77
N ASN A 385 15.55 -32.73 -29.89
CA ASN A 385 14.92 -33.98 -30.28
C ASN A 385 13.41 -33.72 -30.31
N SER A 386 12.84 -33.63 -31.51
CA SER A 386 11.39 -33.51 -31.73
C SER A 386 10.72 -34.86 -31.49
N SER A 387 10.32 -35.08 -30.23
CA SER A 387 9.42 -36.15 -29.83
C SER A 387 7.98 -35.66 -29.96
N ALA A 388 7.12 -36.51 -30.53
CA ALA A 388 5.73 -36.29 -30.88
C ALA A 388 4.92 -35.41 -29.91
N GLU A 389 4.08 -34.55 -30.50
CA GLU A 389 3.05 -33.72 -29.87
C GLU A 389 2.03 -34.58 -29.13
N SER A 390 2.39 -35.03 -27.93
CA SER A 390 1.41 -35.50 -26.96
C SER A 390 0.71 -34.27 -26.38
N GLU A 391 -0.63 -34.37 -26.30
CA GLU A 391 -1.53 -33.31 -25.86
C GLU A 391 -0.97 -32.48 -24.69
N ASP A 392 -1.04 -31.16 -24.86
CA ASP A 392 -0.44 -30.06 -24.08
C ASP A 392 -0.47 -30.20 -22.55
N LEU A 393 0.45 -30.99 -22.02
CA LEU A 393 0.64 -31.10 -20.58
C LEU A 393 1.43 -29.88 -20.07
N TRP A 394 0.84 -29.06 -19.20
CA TRP A 394 1.54 -27.92 -18.63
C TRP A 394 2.41 -28.39 -17.47
N ASP A 395 3.73 -28.28 -17.63
CA ASP A 395 4.66 -28.42 -16.51
C ASP A 395 4.74 -27.06 -15.81
N VAL A 396 3.97 -26.91 -14.74
CA VAL A 396 3.89 -25.67 -13.94
C VAL A 396 4.96 -25.61 -12.85
N ARG A 397 5.82 -26.62 -12.74
CA ARG A 397 6.90 -26.64 -11.73
C ARG A 397 7.93 -25.57 -12.01
N GLY A 398 8.45 -24.99 -10.93
CA GLY A 398 9.52 -24.01 -11.01
C GLY A 398 9.35 -22.84 -10.05
N SER A 399 10.27 -21.90 -10.17
CA SER A 399 10.28 -20.65 -9.41
C SER A 399 9.65 -19.54 -10.23
N TYR A 400 8.76 -18.80 -9.58
CA TYR A 400 8.08 -17.64 -10.11
C TYR A 400 8.48 -16.40 -9.30
N VAL A 401 8.71 -15.30 -9.99
CA VAL A 401 8.72 -13.97 -9.37
C VAL A 401 7.29 -13.48 -9.39
N ILE A 402 6.80 -13.09 -8.22
CA ILE A 402 5.44 -12.62 -8.02
C ILE A 402 5.43 -11.09 -8.01
N GLU A 403 4.42 -10.50 -8.64
CA GLU A 403 4.06 -9.09 -8.53
C GLU A 403 2.73 -9.05 -7.75
N CYS A 404 2.73 -8.41 -6.58
CA CYS A 404 1.54 -8.24 -5.75
C CYS A 404 1.47 -6.77 -5.30
N PRO A 405 0.83 -5.88 -6.07
CA PRO A 405 0.85 -4.44 -5.81
C PRO A 405 0.41 -4.06 -4.39
N ASP A 406 -0.63 -4.74 -3.88
CA ASP A 406 -1.17 -4.47 -2.54
C ASP A 406 -0.12 -4.74 -1.44
N ILE A 407 0.71 -5.78 -1.62
CA ILE A 407 1.76 -6.12 -0.65
C ILE A 407 3.01 -5.25 -0.87
N GLU A 408 3.38 -4.99 -2.12
CA GLU A 408 4.55 -4.18 -2.47
C GLU A 408 4.38 -2.71 -2.06
N GLU A 409 3.16 -2.17 -2.14
CA GLU A 409 2.88 -0.79 -1.76
C GLU A 409 3.01 -0.57 -0.26
N GLU A 410 2.56 -1.52 0.55
CA GLU A 410 2.51 -1.39 2.01
C GLU A 410 3.77 -1.94 2.72
N TRP A 411 4.36 -3.02 2.21
CA TRP A 411 5.53 -3.70 2.82
C TRP A 411 6.73 -3.87 1.88
N GLY A 412 6.67 -3.38 0.64
CA GLY A 412 7.75 -3.59 -0.34
C GLY A 412 9.03 -2.85 0.01
N GLU A 413 10.06 -3.58 0.42
CA GLU A 413 11.43 -3.07 0.41
C GLU A 413 11.95 -3.00 -1.04
N LYS A 414 12.78 -2.00 -1.34
CA LYS A 414 13.23 -1.67 -2.71
C LYS A 414 13.97 -2.80 -3.44
N ASP A 415 14.39 -3.86 -2.74
CA ASP A 415 15.20 -4.96 -3.28
C ASP A 415 14.67 -6.36 -2.93
N SER A 416 13.46 -6.48 -2.36
CA SER A 416 12.88 -7.77 -1.97
C SER A 416 11.90 -8.27 -3.04
N ASP A 417 12.27 -9.34 -3.73
CA ASP A 417 11.41 -9.98 -4.71
C ASP A 417 10.41 -10.93 -4.01
N LEU A 418 9.12 -10.82 -4.35
CA LEU A 418 8.12 -11.82 -3.94
C LEU A 418 8.35 -13.10 -4.75
N THR A 419 8.37 -14.26 -4.09
CA THR A 419 8.70 -15.53 -4.76
C THR A 419 7.65 -16.60 -4.51
N LEU A 420 7.49 -17.49 -5.49
CA LEU A 420 6.63 -18.67 -5.42
C LEU A 420 7.31 -19.86 -6.11
N ASP A 421 7.58 -20.92 -5.38
CA ASP A 421 8.22 -22.14 -5.85
C ASP A 421 7.20 -23.29 -5.89
N ILE A 422 6.86 -23.79 -7.09
CA ILE A 422 5.86 -24.85 -7.27
C ILE A 422 6.52 -26.23 -7.37
N TYR A 423 6.11 -27.13 -6.49
CA TYR A 423 6.55 -28.51 -6.36
C TYR A 423 5.42 -29.48 -6.77
N VAL A 424 5.79 -30.57 -7.43
CA VAL A 424 4.89 -31.72 -7.63
C VAL A 424 5.59 -32.95 -7.09
N GLU A 425 5.06 -33.49 -6.00
CA GLU A 425 5.56 -34.69 -5.36
C GLU A 425 4.77 -35.92 -5.80
N ASN A 426 5.45 -37.07 -5.84
CA ASN A 426 4.83 -38.37 -5.99
C ASN A 426 5.27 -39.25 -4.82
N LYS A 427 4.45 -39.32 -3.77
CA LYS A 427 4.69 -40.15 -2.58
C LYS A 427 3.65 -41.26 -2.56
N ASN A 428 4.10 -42.52 -2.48
CA ASN A 428 3.24 -43.70 -2.40
C ASN A 428 2.22 -43.81 -3.56
N GLY A 429 2.60 -43.38 -4.77
CA GLY A 429 1.72 -43.39 -5.94
C GLY A 429 0.62 -42.33 -5.90
N ARG A 430 0.67 -41.40 -4.94
CA ARG A 430 -0.22 -40.25 -4.86
C ARG A 430 0.54 -39.02 -5.32
N HIS A 431 -0.02 -38.31 -6.29
CA HIS A 431 0.51 -37.03 -6.72
C HIS A 431 -0.06 -35.93 -5.84
N GLN A 432 0.78 -35.01 -5.41
CA GLN A 432 0.36 -33.80 -4.72
C GLN A 432 1.14 -32.61 -5.28
N MET A 433 0.50 -31.45 -5.28
CA MET A 433 1.11 -30.21 -5.74
C MET A 433 1.14 -29.24 -4.57
N PHE A 434 2.30 -28.63 -4.37
CA PHE A 434 2.57 -27.65 -3.33
C PHE A 434 3.19 -26.41 -3.96
N ALA A 435 3.08 -25.27 -3.30
CA ALA A 435 3.90 -24.11 -3.63
C ALA A 435 4.41 -23.42 -2.38
N MET A 436 5.71 -23.24 -2.26
CA MET A 436 6.29 -22.42 -1.20
C MET A 436 6.28 -20.96 -1.66
N PHE A 437 5.91 -20.04 -0.78
CA PHE A 437 5.87 -18.63 -1.12
C PHE A 437 6.56 -17.79 -0.05
N ASN A 438 7.18 -16.70 -0.48
CA ASN A 438 7.64 -15.64 0.39
C ASN A 438 7.15 -14.31 -0.20
N PHE A 439 6.17 -13.72 0.48
CA PHE A 439 5.54 -12.45 0.09
C PHE A 439 5.98 -11.30 1.00
N ILE A 440 7.25 -11.30 1.43
CA ILE A 440 7.88 -10.31 2.33
C ILE A 440 7.28 -10.31 3.73
N VAL A 441 6.02 -9.96 3.89
CA VAL A 441 5.31 -9.87 5.20
C VAL A 441 4.82 -11.24 5.68
N VAL A 442 4.55 -12.16 4.74
CA VAL A 442 4.08 -13.51 5.04
C VAL A 442 4.85 -14.50 4.18
N GLU A 443 5.31 -15.58 4.80
CA GLU A 443 5.86 -16.72 4.08
C GLU A 443 5.15 -18.02 4.49
N GLY A 444 5.20 -19.01 3.62
CA GLY A 444 4.50 -20.26 3.89
C GLY A 444 4.41 -21.20 2.71
N ILE A 445 3.38 -22.04 2.76
CA ILE A 445 3.15 -23.12 1.83
C ILE A 445 1.69 -23.20 1.41
N MET A 446 1.46 -23.35 0.11
CA MET A 446 0.19 -23.62 -0.55
C MET A 446 0.09 -25.12 -0.85
N ARG A 447 -1.07 -25.71 -0.61
CA ARG A 447 -1.42 -27.09 -0.97
C ARG A 447 -2.63 -27.08 -1.89
N PHE A 448 -2.46 -27.67 -3.07
CA PHE A 448 -3.45 -27.59 -4.14
C PHE A 448 -4.48 -28.71 -4.01
N GLU A 449 -5.75 -28.36 -4.22
CA GLU A 449 -6.84 -29.33 -4.31
C GLU A 449 -7.09 -29.72 -5.77
N ARG A 450 -7.63 -30.93 -5.98
CA ARG A 450 -8.13 -31.35 -7.30
C ARG A 450 -9.17 -30.31 -7.75
N PRO A 451 -9.05 -29.74 -8.97
CA PRO A 451 -10.05 -28.81 -9.45
C PRO A 451 -11.39 -29.52 -9.44
N THR A 452 -12.42 -28.94 -8.84
CA THR A 452 -13.76 -29.50 -8.97
C THR A 452 -14.13 -29.36 -10.44
N ASP A 453 -14.48 -30.46 -11.10
CA ASP A 453 -15.10 -30.35 -12.41
C ASP A 453 -16.32 -29.45 -12.18
N VAL A 454 -16.31 -28.29 -12.84
CA VAL A 454 -17.45 -27.37 -12.86
C VAL A 454 -18.51 -28.06 -13.73
N SER A 455 -19.00 -29.21 -13.25
CA SER A 455 -20.19 -29.87 -13.76
C SER A 455 -21.21 -28.75 -13.76
N SER A 456 -21.63 -28.37 -14.96
CA SER A 456 -22.32 -27.10 -15.17
C SER A 456 -23.50 -27.04 -14.21
N LEU A 457 -23.39 -26.24 -13.15
CA LEU A 457 -24.45 -26.09 -12.15
C LEU A 457 -25.76 -25.60 -12.80
N LYS A 458 -25.69 -25.14 -14.06
CA LYS A 458 -26.81 -24.70 -14.90
C LYS A 458 -27.88 -25.74 -15.24
N ASN A 459 -27.70 -27.04 -14.94
CA ASN A 459 -28.69 -28.07 -15.32
C ASN A 459 -29.43 -28.74 -14.16
N ALA A 460 -29.13 -28.42 -12.90
CA ALA A 460 -29.85 -29.00 -11.76
C ALA A 460 -31.25 -28.40 -11.53
N ASP A 461 -31.51 -27.18 -12.02
CA ASP A 461 -32.80 -26.49 -11.78
C ASP A 461 -33.90 -26.81 -12.81
N LYS A 462 -33.63 -27.59 -13.87
CA LYS A 462 -34.61 -27.82 -14.96
C LYS A 462 -35.31 -29.17 -14.97
N LYS A 463 -35.18 -30.01 -13.93
CA LYS A 463 -35.80 -31.35 -13.91
C LYS A 463 -36.49 -31.72 -12.60
N ARG A 464 -37.36 -30.86 -12.07
CA ARG A 464 -38.52 -31.31 -11.28
C ARG A 464 -39.80 -31.09 -12.09
N LYS A 465 -40.09 -32.12 -12.88
CA LYS A 465 -41.33 -32.36 -13.62
C LYS A 465 -42.42 -32.75 -12.62
N ARG A 466 -43.39 -31.84 -12.44
CA ARG A 466 -44.85 -32.06 -12.49
C ARG A 466 -45.37 -33.43 -12.00
N GLU A 467 -45.92 -33.45 -10.80
CA GLU A 467 -47.16 -34.13 -10.40
C GLU A 467 -47.91 -33.13 -9.49
N SER A 468 -48.90 -32.40 -10.00
CA SER A 468 -50.32 -32.75 -10.07
C SER A 468 -51.04 -32.83 -8.71
N THR A 469 -51.77 -31.74 -8.44
CA THR A 469 -53.16 -31.69 -7.94
C THR A 469 -53.48 -32.19 -6.53
N SER A 470 -53.71 -31.25 -5.61
CA SER A 470 -55.01 -31.17 -4.93
C SER A 470 -55.28 -29.73 -4.49
N SER A 471 -56.39 -29.21 -4.99
CA SER A 471 -57.08 -27.97 -4.65
C SER A 471 -57.20 -27.75 -3.13
N ILE A 472 -56.80 -26.57 -2.65
CA ILE A 472 -57.43 -25.99 -1.46
C ILE A 472 -57.41 -24.46 -1.56
N ASP A 473 -58.63 -23.98 -1.74
CA ASP A 473 -59.28 -22.70 -1.55
C ASP A 473 -58.48 -21.41 -1.28
N GLU A 474 -58.98 -20.40 -1.97
CA GLU A 474 -58.73 -18.98 -1.93
C GLU A 474 -58.84 -18.42 -0.50
N ASP A 475 -57.90 -17.57 -0.09
CA ASP A 475 -58.14 -16.41 0.77
C ASP A 475 -56.93 -15.46 0.74
N GLU A 476 -57.13 -14.39 -0.01
CA GLU A 476 -56.73 -12.98 0.17
C GLU A 476 -55.74 -12.58 1.29
N ASP A 477 -54.81 -11.70 0.89
CA ASP A 477 -54.05 -10.70 1.68
C ASP A 477 -52.98 -11.19 2.68
N GLY A 478 -51.73 -11.28 2.19
CA GLY A 478 -50.55 -11.48 3.04
C GLY A 478 -49.27 -10.88 2.45
N ASP A 479 -48.73 -9.89 3.17
CA ASP A 479 -47.47 -9.18 2.95
C ASP A 479 -46.33 -10.01 2.36
N VAL A 480 -45.74 -9.49 1.27
CA VAL A 480 -44.55 -10.02 0.59
C VAL A 480 -43.33 -9.81 1.49
N MET A 481 -43.08 -10.76 2.40
CA MET A 481 -41.81 -10.91 3.09
C MET A 481 -40.75 -11.34 2.06
N MET A 482 -39.88 -10.40 1.70
CA MET A 482 -38.63 -10.66 0.98
C MET A 482 -37.77 -11.61 1.83
N SER A 483 -37.83 -12.91 1.54
CA SER A 483 -36.91 -13.89 2.12
C SER A 483 -35.52 -13.66 1.55
N ASP A 484 -34.72 -13.04 2.41
CA ASP A 484 -33.30 -12.81 2.25
C ASP A 484 -32.60 -14.10 1.83
N VAL A 485 -31.92 -14.04 0.68
CA VAL A 485 -31.15 -15.12 0.09
C VAL A 485 -30.02 -15.44 1.05
N SER A 486 -30.26 -16.42 1.92
CA SER A 486 -29.27 -16.96 2.85
C SER A 486 -28.10 -17.50 2.04
N GLN A 487 -26.98 -16.76 2.04
CA GLN A 487 -25.68 -17.33 1.70
C GLN A 487 -25.38 -18.42 2.73
N ASN A 488 -25.60 -19.67 2.32
CA ASN A 488 -25.11 -20.86 2.99
C ASN A 488 -23.59 -20.76 3.15
N VAL A 489 -23.13 -20.20 4.27
CA VAL A 489 -21.75 -20.38 4.72
C VAL A 489 -21.64 -21.83 5.15
N ALA A 490 -21.07 -22.62 4.25
CA ALA A 490 -20.82 -24.05 4.41
C ALA A 490 -20.22 -24.32 5.79
N SER A 491 -21.00 -25.01 6.63
CA SER A 491 -20.57 -25.51 7.93
C SER A 491 -19.29 -26.31 7.79
N ASN A 492 -18.27 -26.00 8.62
CA ASN A 492 -17.09 -26.79 9.00
C ASN A 492 -16.99 -28.19 8.38
N SER A 493 -16.81 -28.27 7.07
CA SER A 493 -16.56 -29.54 6.42
C SER A 493 -15.12 -29.86 6.76
N LYS A 494 -14.89 -30.85 7.63
CA LYS A 494 -13.60 -31.53 7.76
C LYS A 494 -13.06 -31.71 6.34
N HIS A 495 -11.99 -30.98 6.01
CA HIS A 495 -11.41 -31.06 4.67
C HIS A 495 -11.02 -32.51 4.44
N LYS A 496 -11.57 -33.12 3.38
CA LYS A 496 -11.23 -34.48 3.04
C LYS A 496 -9.81 -34.45 2.49
N GLU A 497 -8.88 -35.10 3.18
CA GLU A 497 -7.48 -35.24 2.73
C GLU A 497 -7.41 -35.76 1.28
N SER A 498 -8.43 -36.53 0.87
CA SER A 498 -8.58 -37.00 -0.51
C SER A 498 -8.73 -35.93 -1.58
N ALA A 499 -9.06 -34.70 -1.22
CA ALA A 499 -9.11 -33.56 -2.14
C ALA A 499 -7.72 -33.13 -2.62
N PHE A 500 -6.66 -33.39 -1.86
CA PHE A 500 -5.29 -33.01 -2.22
C PHE A 500 -4.57 -34.06 -3.07
N PHE A 501 -5.10 -35.28 -3.17
CA PHE A 501 -4.51 -36.33 -4.01
C PHE A 501 -4.89 -36.14 -5.47
N LEU A 502 -3.93 -35.76 -6.28
CA LEU A 502 -4.06 -35.60 -7.72
C LEU A 502 -3.90 -36.96 -8.40
N GLY A 503 -4.75 -37.24 -9.39
CA GLY A 503 -4.55 -38.35 -10.31
C GLY A 503 -3.32 -38.13 -11.19
N ALA A 504 -2.79 -39.19 -11.81
CA ALA A 504 -1.62 -39.09 -12.69
C ALA A 504 -1.80 -38.10 -13.86
N ASN A 505 -3.06 -37.88 -14.26
CA ASN A 505 -3.47 -36.97 -15.33
C ASN A 505 -4.02 -35.62 -14.82
N ASP A 506 -4.14 -35.44 -13.51
CA ASP A 506 -4.60 -34.18 -12.92
C ASP A 506 -3.43 -33.19 -12.95
N LYS A 507 -3.31 -32.46 -14.06
CA LYS A 507 -2.35 -31.36 -14.23
C LYS A 507 -3.06 -30.14 -14.81
N PRO A 508 -2.52 -28.93 -14.60
CA PRO A 508 -3.04 -27.75 -15.27
C PRO A 508 -3.06 -27.96 -16.80
N THR A 509 -4.15 -27.54 -17.41
CA THR A 509 -4.37 -27.63 -18.87
C THR A 509 -5.09 -26.36 -19.33
N ALA A 510 -5.08 -26.09 -20.63
CA ALA A 510 -5.84 -24.98 -21.20
C ALA A 510 -7.34 -25.03 -20.87
N ARG A 511 -7.90 -26.24 -20.70
CA ARG A 511 -9.30 -26.44 -20.32
C ARG A 511 -9.56 -26.27 -18.83
N ARG A 512 -8.54 -26.45 -17.99
CA ARG A 512 -8.61 -26.35 -16.52
C ARG A 512 -7.39 -25.58 -16.00
N PRO A 513 -7.27 -24.29 -16.35
CA PRO A 513 -6.12 -23.48 -15.97
C PRO A 513 -6.18 -23.04 -14.51
N THR A 514 -7.38 -22.98 -13.93
CA THR A 514 -7.61 -22.54 -12.55
C THR A 514 -7.63 -23.71 -11.58
N TRP A 515 -6.81 -23.58 -10.54
CA TRP A 515 -6.61 -24.59 -9.52
C TRP A 515 -6.92 -24.01 -8.14
N PRO A 516 -7.79 -24.67 -7.36
CA PRO A 516 -8.04 -24.29 -5.99
C PRO A 516 -6.85 -24.68 -5.10
N TYR A 517 -6.55 -23.84 -4.11
CA TYR A 517 -5.53 -24.14 -3.12
C TYR A 517 -5.93 -23.62 -1.73
N ARG A 518 -5.30 -24.21 -0.72
CA ARG A 518 -5.28 -23.72 0.65
C ARG A 518 -3.85 -23.37 1.02
N TRP A 519 -3.65 -22.51 2.00
CA TRP A 519 -2.30 -22.14 2.41
C TRP A 519 -2.17 -22.12 3.93
N ARG A 520 -0.94 -22.31 4.40
CA ARG A 520 -0.50 -22.12 5.79
C ARG A 520 0.77 -21.31 5.76
N GLY A 521 0.96 -20.42 6.71
CA GLY A 521 2.12 -19.54 6.73
C GLY A 521 2.26 -18.83 8.06
N GLU A 522 3.38 -18.13 8.19
CA GLU A 522 3.70 -17.28 9.32
C GLU A 522 4.07 -15.88 8.85
N GLU A 523 3.90 -14.93 9.76
CA GLU A 523 4.39 -13.56 9.58
C GLU A 523 5.91 -13.52 9.74
N THR A 524 6.60 -12.82 8.86
CA THR A 524 8.08 -12.84 8.79
C THR A 524 8.76 -11.98 9.87
N GLY A 525 8.03 -11.11 10.57
CA GLY A 525 8.54 -10.27 11.63
C GLY A 525 8.70 -11.01 12.97
N GLU A 526 7.59 -11.45 13.55
CA GLU A 526 7.54 -12.16 14.84
C GLU A 526 7.48 -13.69 14.69
N GLY A 527 7.25 -14.21 13.49
CA GLY A 527 7.11 -15.64 13.25
C GLY A 527 5.73 -16.20 13.64
N GLU A 528 4.70 -15.36 13.76
CA GLU A 528 3.38 -15.83 14.20
C GLU A 528 2.67 -16.63 13.10
N ILE A 529 2.39 -17.92 13.37
CA ILE A 529 1.61 -18.78 12.47
C ILE A 529 0.17 -18.26 12.34
N GLN A 530 -0.28 -18.04 11.10
CA GLN A 530 -1.65 -17.58 10.82
C GLN A 530 -2.67 -18.71 10.90
N LEU A 531 -3.37 -18.77 12.03
CA LEU A 531 -4.43 -19.75 12.28
C LEU A 531 -5.63 -19.57 11.33
N GLY A 532 -6.10 -20.68 10.77
CA GLY A 532 -7.30 -20.70 9.92
C GLY A 532 -7.12 -20.12 8.51
N SER A 533 -5.89 -19.77 8.13
CA SER A 533 -5.50 -19.49 6.74
C SER A 533 -5.92 -20.63 5.80
N ASP A 534 -5.72 -21.87 6.25
CA ASP A 534 -6.09 -23.09 5.51
C ASP A 534 -7.59 -23.36 5.45
N LYS A 535 -8.44 -22.62 6.17
CA LYS A 535 -9.91 -22.76 6.08
C LYS A 535 -10.46 -22.10 4.82
N ARG A 536 -9.77 -21.08 4.29
CA ARG A 536 -10.16 -20.34 3.09
C ARG A 536 -9.67 -21.07 1.85
N LEU A 537 -10.53 -21.18 0.83
CA LEU A 537 -10.17 -21.77 -0.45
C LEU A 537 -9.89 -20.63 -1.44
N GLU A 538 -8.63 -20.54 -1.87
CA GLU A 538 -8.17 -19.57 -2.84
C GLU A 538 -7.97 -20.24 -4.20
N SER A 539 -7.64 -19.44 -5.22
CA SER A 539 -7.46 -19.95 -6.57
C SER A 539 -6.29 -19.30 -7.28
N ILE A 540 -5.60 -20.11 -8.09
CA ILE A 540 -4.52 -19.67 -8.96
C ILE A 540 -4.78 -20.19 -10.37
N THR A 541 -4.64 -19.33 -11.35
CA THR A 541 -4.90 -19.59 -12.77
C THR A 541 -3.58 -19.51 -13.52
N PHE A 542 -3.22 -20.62 -14.13
CA PHE A 542 -2.06 -20.74 -15.01
C PHE A 542 -2.42 -20.25 -16.42
N ASP A 543 -1.51 -19.58 -17.11
CA ASP A 543 -1.71 -19.12 -18.48
C ASP A 543 -1.08 -20.08 -19.51
N ASP A 544 -1.64 -20.09 -20.73
CA ASP A 544 -1.39 -21.09 -21.77
C ASP A 544 0.05 -21.15 -22.29
N LYS A 545 0.83 -20.09 -22.04
CA LYS A 545 2.24 -20.02 -22.40
C LYS A 545 3.17 -20.62 -21.35
N LYS A 546 2.64 -21.25 -20.28
CA LYS A 546 3.38 -21.92 -19.20
C LYS A 546 4.45 -21.02 -18.54
N LYS A 547 4.26 -19.71 -18.60
CA LYS A 547 5.24 -18.72 -18.12
C LYS A 547 4.63 -17.74 -17.14
N THR A 548 3.32 -17.61 -17.12
CA THR A 548 2.62 -16.65 -16.29
C THR A 548 1.53 -17.35 -15.50
N LEU A 549 1.28 -16.83 -14.30
CA LEU A 549 0.17 -17.23 -13.45
C LEU A 549 -0.46 -15.99 -12.82
N SER A 550 -1.69 -16.13 -12.35
CA SER A 550 -2.39 -15.10 -11.58
C SER A 550 -3.22 -15.76 -10.49
N GLY A 551 -3.43 -15.11 -9.36
CA GLY A 551 -4.20 -15.69 -8.27
C GLY A 551 -4.76 -14.66 -7.31
N THR A 552 -5.55 -15.15 -6.37
CA THR A 552 -6.02 -14.38 -5.21
C THR A 552 -5.37 -14.93 -3.96
N PHE A 553 -4.86 -14.05 -3.11
CA PHE A 553 -4.29 -14.43 -1.83
C PHE A 553 -4.96 -13.61 -0.74
N THR A 554 -5.41 -14.26 0.33
CA THR A 554 -6.02 -13.58 1.46
C THR A 554 -5.22 -13.92 2.72
N CYS A 555 -4.62 -12.91 3.36
CA CYS A 555 -3.99 -13.02 4.67
C CYS A 555 -4.54 -11.95 5.62
N ASP A 556 -4.30 -12.11 6.92
CA ASP A 556 -4.88 -11.20 7.91
C ASP A 556 -4.18 -9.83 7.96
N PHE A 557 -2.96 -9.73 7.41
CA PHE A 557 -2.19 -8.49 7.35
C PHE A 557 -2.53 -7.62 6.13
N ALA A 558 -2.58 -8.21 4.94
CA ALA A 558 -2.82 -7.50 3.67
C ALA A 558 -4.26 -7.59 3.17
N GLY A 559 -5.14 -8.27 3.92
CA GLY A 559 -6.49 -8.58 3.44
C GLY A 559 -6.45 -9.45 2.19
N LYS A 560 -7.40 -9.24 1.27
CA LYS A 560 -7.50 -9.97 0.02
C LYS A 560 -6.79 -9.21 -1.10
N CYS A 561 -5.68 -9.75 -1.57
CA CYS A 561 -4.89 -9.20 -2.66
C CYS A 561 -4.94 -10.08 -3.90
N LYS A 562 -4.58 -9.48 -5.04
CA LYS A 562 -4.38 -10.19 -6.31
C LYS A 562 -2.90 -10.18 -6.65
N PHE A 563 -2.40 -11.32 -7.11
CA PHE A 563 -1.02 -11.43 -7.53
C PHE A 563 -0.92 -11.98 -8.95
N THR A 564 0.15 -11.59 -9.64
CA THR A 564 0.58 -12.18 -10.90
C THR A 564 1.98 -12.74 -10.74
N GLY A 565 2.35 -13.75 -11.52
CA GLY A 565 3.65 -14.39 -11.41
C GLY A 565 4.25 -14.68 -12.76
N LEU A 566 5.58 -14.56 -12.86
CA LEU A 566 6.36 -14.89 -14.05
C LEU A 566 7.38 -15.99 -13.71
N LEU A 567 7.34 -17.10 -14.44
CA LEU A 567 8.26 -18.22 -14.32
C LEU A 567 9.69 -17.76 -14.67
N ILE A 568 10.58 -17.78 -13.69
CA ILE A 568 12.00 -17.46 -13.86
C ILE A 568 12.87 -18.70 -14.02
N ASN A 569 12.54 -19.79 -13.32
CA ASN A 569 13.30 -21.04 -13.35
C ASN A 569 12.37 -22.23 -13.44
N ARG A 570 12.68 -23.23 -14.27
CA ARG A 570 11.89 -24.49 -14.38
C ARG A 570 12.10 -25.45 -13.20
N ARG A 571 13.05 -25.14 -12.32
CA ARG A 571 13.33 -25.91 -11.12
C ARG A 571 13.08 -24.98 -9.93
N PRO A 572 12.35 -25.43 -8.89
CA PRO A 572 12.26 -24.70 -7.62
C PRO A 572 13.64 -24.38 -7.05
N GLN A 573 13.77 -23.29 -6.30
CA GLN A 573 15.08 -22.85 -5.81
C GLN A 573 15.70 -23.85 -4.84
N ASP A 574 14.89 -24.42 -3.93
CA ASP A 574 15.34 -25.45 -2.99
C ASP A 574 14.63 -26.77 -3.22
N SER A 575 15.35 -27.72 -3.85
CA SER A 575 14.84 -29.07 -4.12
C SER A 575 14.96 -30.01 -2.92
N ARG A 576 15.54 -29.57 -1.80
CA ARG A 576 15.76 -30.42 -0.60
C ARG A 576 14.64 -30.30 0.42
N ILE A 577 13.76 -29.32 0.26
CA ILE A 577 12.67 -29.09 1.20
C ILE A 577 11.62 -30.17 1.00
N ASP A 578 11.16 -30.75 2.12
CA ASP A 578 10.00 -31.63 2.16
C ASP A 578 8.73 -30.78 2.34
N PRO A 579 7.92 -30.56 1.29
CA PRO A 579 6.75 -29.69 1.37
C PRO A 579 5.69 -30.21 2.36
N GLU A 580 5.57 -31.53 2.55
CA GLU A 580 4.60 -32.05 3.53
C GLU A 580 5.03 -31.67 4.96
N SER A 581 6.32 -31.81 5.28
CA SER A 581 6.85 -31.39 6.58
C SER A 581 6.64 -29.89 6.83
N GLN A 582 6.83 -29.04 5.81
CA GLN A 582 6.56 -27.59 5.90
C GLN A 582 5.08 -27.26 6.10
N TRP A 583 4.17 -28.10 5.58
CA TRP A 583 2.73 -27.97 5.76
C TRP A 583 2.28 -28.36 7.17
N GLU A 584 2.90 -29.41 7.74
CA GLU A 584 2.64 -29.90 9.09
C GLU A 584 3.20 -28.95 10.16
N SER A 585 4.40 -28.39 9.93
CA SER A 585 5.06 -27.46 10.86
C SER A 585 4.32 -26.14 11.04
N ARG A 586 3.33 -25.83 10.19
CA ARG A 586 2.50 -24.62 10.25
C ARG A 586 1.04 -24.91 10.56
N SER A 587 0.79 -26.05 11.21
CA SER A 587 -0.54 -26.46 11.65
C SER A 587 -0.95 -25.75 12.94
N GLU A 588 -2.25 -25.80 13.26
CA GLU A 588 -2.78 -25.33 14.56
C GLU A 588 -2.11 -26.06 15.74
N VAL A 589 -1.77 -27.34 15.58
CA VAL A 589 -1.01 -28.10 16.58
C VAL A 589 0.39 -27.54 16.76
N ALA A 590 1.09 -27.23 15.67
CA ALA A 590 2.42 -26.62 15.74
C ALA A 590 2.39 -25.25 16.44
N TYR A 591 1.37 -24.44 16.15
CA TYR A 591 1.14 -23.17 16.87
C TYR A 591 0.94 -23.38 18.38
N GLU A 592 0.12 -24.36 18.79
CA GLU A 592 -0.08 -24.67 20.21
C GLU A 592 1.22 -25.12 20.89
N GLU A 593 2.06 -25.90 20.19
CA GLU A 593 3.37 -26.33 20.68
C GLU A 593 4.34 -25.14 20.84
N GLU A 594 4.43 -24.27 19.82
CA GLU A 594 5.26 -23.05 19.88
C GLU A 594 4.83 -22.15 21.03
N LEU A 595 3.52 -21.94 21.19
CA LEU A 595 2.96 -21.18 22.29
C LEU A 595 3.36 -21.78 23.64
N GLN A 596 3.25 -23.10 23.82
CA GLN A 596 3.69 -23.77 25.05
C GLN A 596 5.20 -23.64 25.31
N THR A 597 6.03 -23.66 24.27
CA THR A 597 7.49 -23.51 24.42
C THR A 597 7.91 -22.08 24.77
N ARG A 598 7.20 -21.05 24.27
CA ARG A 598 7.51 -19.64 24.55
C ARG A 598 7.29 -19.25 26.02
N TRP A 599 6.43 -19.96 26.74
CA TRP A 599 6.08 -19.68 28.14
C TRP A 599 6.74 -20.62 29.16
N LYS A 600 7.62 -21.53 28.72
CA LYS A 600 8.47 -22.35 29.60
C LYS A 600 9.85 -21.74 29.75
#